data_AF-A0A927W328-F1
#
_entry.id   AF-A0A927W328-F1
#
_cell.length_a   1.000
_cell.length_b   1.000
_cell.length_c   1.000
_cell.angle_alpha   90.00
_cell.angle_beta   90.00
_cell.angle_gamma   90.00
#
_symmetry.space_group_name_H-M   'P 1'
#
loop_
_entity.id
_entity.type
_entity.pdbx_description
1 polymer ?
#
loop_
_entity_poly.entity_id
_entity_poly.type
_entity_poly.pdbx_seq_one_letter_code
_entity_poly.pdbx_strand_id
1 'polypeptide(L)'
;MTCPKTGICGGCLYQGVPYQEQIEEKALEVRKLFERKGIPVGEFRGIQGSPEQYRYRNKMEYSFGDEVIGGEMTLGMHKAGSYMSIVTTDCCQIVPDDFNRILRAVLDFCTERGYTFYHKKRKNGLLRNLILRRGVRTGELLINLVTSSDPGFDEEAFVSLLCSLPLDDHVVGVLRTYNDSISDAILCEKLEVLYGRDYYEEEIMGLKFKVSAFSFFQTNVPAVETLYTEALSLLDHPEGKRIFDLYCGTGTISQALALQAKEVVGVELIPEAVEAAKRSAERNGLENCTFIAGDVLKVLDDEALAAPPDVIVVDPPRSGIHPKAWKKILNYGVKEILYISCSPGSLAVNLEHIEDMGYHVETLKLYDNFPFTKHTECVAKLVKKDYPKMVLFDLDGTLWDSAQSVAESWNQVLSHAPEDVPEMTADTIHSVMGKSMDEIAEILFHMMTPERRAEVLEACCKWENAYVSKHGGILYPKLIETLQILKDKGYGLAIVSNCQSGYIPAFLRSSGLELMFVDYEEWGNTRRPKGENILSVLQRNGAEKSVYVGDTQGDQNAANFAGVPFIHASYGFGTSEAPEAILKRFEDLPALLEAMEF
;
A
#
# COMPACT_ATOMS: atom_id res chain seq x y z
N MET A 1 -16.56 -28.68 20.72
CA MET A 1 -17.02 -29.85 19.94
C MET A 1 -16.03 -30.07 18.82
N THR A 2 -15.63 -31.31 18.53
CA THR A 2 -14.74 -31.59 17.40
C THR A 2 -15.57 -31.68 16.11
N CYS A 3 -15.16 -30.98 15.05
CA CYS A 3 -15.84 -31.07 13.76
C CYS A 3 -15.80 -32.52 13.21
N PRO A 4 -16.93 -33.08 12.71
CA PRO A 4 -16.95 -34.43 12.13
C PRO A 4 -16.05 -34.62 10.91
N LYS A 5 -15.65 -33.51 10.27
CA LYS A 5 -14.79 -33.48 9.08
C LYS A 5 -13.34 -33.09 9.39
N THR A 6 -12.94 -33.08 10.67
CA THR A 6 -11.56 -32.79 11.10
C THR A 6 -10.57 -33.74 10.42
N GLY A 7 -9.45 -33.21 9.92
CA GLY A 7 -8.43 -33.98 9.19
C GLY A 7 -8.82 -34.41 7.77
N ILE A 8 -10.07 -34.17 7.36
CA ILE A 8 -10.59 -34.48 6.01
C ILE A 8 -10.81 -33.18 5.23
N CYS A 9 -11.57 -32.23 5.79
CA CYS A 9 -11.79 -30.91 5.17
C CYS A 9 -10.51 -30.05 5.28
N GLY A 10 -10.11 -29.41 4.18
CA GLY A 10 -8.92 -28.54 4.15
C GLY A 10 -9.10 -27.16 4.80
N GLY A 11 -10.28 -26.84 5.33
CA GLY A 11 -10.62 -25.48 5.78
C GLY A 11 -10.12 -25.09 7.18
N CYS A 12 -10.01 -26.03 8.12
CA CYS A 12 -9.73 -25.72 9.52
C CYS A 12 -8.56 -26.56 10.06
N LEU A 13 -7.37 -25.95 10.10
CA LEU A 13 -6.12 -26.59 10.51
C LEU A 13 -6.04 -26.87 12.02
N TYR A 14 -6.53 -25.95 12.85
CA TYR A 14 -6.45 -26.04 14.31
C TYR A 14 -7.67 -26.71 14.95
N GLN A 15 -8.45 -27.48 14.20
CA GLN A 15 -9.56 -28.24 14.78
C GLN A 15 -9.05 -29.25 15.82
N GLY A 16 -9.65 -29.23 17.01
CA GLY A 16 -9.23 -30.05 18.15
C GLY A 16 -8.16 -29.42 19.04
N VAL A 17 -7.53 -28.32 18.62
CA VAL A 17 -6.61 -27.53 19.46
C VAL A 17 -7.41 -26.55 20.32
N PRO A 18 -7.18 -26.46 21.64
CA PRO A 18 -7.77 -25.45 22.49
C PRO A 18 -7.58 -24.04 21.93
N TYR A 19 -8.63 -23.21 21.90
CA TYR A 19 -8.58 -21.91 21.23
C TYR A 19 -7.46 -21.00 21.74
N GLN A 20 -7.21 -21.03 23.06
CA GLN A 20 -6.13 -20.26 23.69
C GLN A 20 -4.74 -20.65 23.16
N GLU A 21 -4.52 -21.94 22.90
CA GLU A 21 -3.26 -22.43 22.32
C GLU A 21 -3.13 -21.97 20.86
N GLN A 22 -4.23 -21.94 20.09
CA GLN A 22 -4.21 -21.45 18.70
C GLN A 22 -3.75 -19.99 18.62
N ILE A 23 -4.27 -19.13 19.49
CA ILE A 23 -3.92 -17.71 19.47
C ILE A 23 -2.47 -17.51 19.94
N GLU A 24 -2.00 -18.27 20.92
CA GLU A 24 -0.61 -18.24 21.39
C GLU A 24 0.36 -18.69 20.29
N GLU A 25 0.05 -19.76 19.57
CA GLU A 25 0.85 -20.25 18.44
C GLU A 25 0.91 -19.22 17.30
N LYS A 26 -0.24 -18.64 16.91
CA LYS A 26 -0.30 -17.59 15.89
C LYS A 26 0.53 -16.36 16.29
N ALA A 27 0.41 -15.90 17.52
CA ALA A 27 1.18 -14.75 18.01
C ALA A 27 2.68 -15.04 18.03
N LEU A 28 3.07 -16.24 18.47
CA LEU A 28 4.46 -16.68 18.49
C LEU A 28 5.06 -16.77 17.07
N GLU A 29 4.29 -17.26 16.10
CA GLU A 29 4.73 -17.37 14.70
C GLU A 29 5.06 -15.99 14.12
N VAL A 30 4.17 -15.01 14.29
CA VAL A 30 4.39 -13.64 13.80
C VAL A 30 5.54 -12.98 14.54
N ARG A 31 5.63 -13.12 15.86
CA ARG A 31 6.74 -12.57 16.64
C ARG A 31 8.10 -13.12 16.17
N LYS A 32 8.22 -14.44 16.01
CA LYS A 32 9.44 -15.08 15.50
C LYS A 32 9.78 -14.66 14.08
N LEU A 33 8.78 -14.36 13.25
CA LEU A 33 8.98 -13.85 11.90
C LEU A 33 9.63 -12.46 11.94
N PHE A 34 9.12 -11.54 12.76
CA PHE A 34 9.68 -10.19 12.92
C PHE A 34 11.10 -10.24 13.53
N GLU A 35 11.31 -11.05 14.58
CA GLU A 35 12.63 -11.26 15.19
C GLU A 35 13.65 -11.81 14.19
N ARG A 36 13.27 -12.83 13.39
CA ARG A 36 14.14 -13.42 12.35
C ARG A 36 14.50 -12.42 11.25
N LYS A 37 13.58 -11.50 10.95
CA LYS A 37 13.77 -10.44 9.95
C LYS A 37 14.50 -9.22 10.50
N GLY A 38 14.83 -9.19 11.80
CA GLY A 38 15.50 -8.07 12.44
C GLY A 38 14.64 -6.80 12.50
N ILE A 39 13.31 -6.92 12.47
CA ILE A 39 12.40 -5.77 12.48
C ILE A 39 12.14 -5.36 13.92
N PRO A 40 12.60 -4.17 14.36
CA PRO A 40 12.30 -3.68 15.70
C PRO A 40 10.82 -3.28 15.79
N VAL A 41 10.18 -3.70 16.88
CA VAL A 41 8.80 -3.36 17.22
C VAL A 41 8.82 -2.68 18.58
N GLY A 42 8.35 -1.44 18.66
CA GLY A 42 8.29 -0.69 19.92
C GLY A 42 7.38 -1.39 20.94
N GLU A 43 6.12 -1.60 20.58
CA GLU A 43 5.12 -2.29 21.40
C GLU A 43 4.45 -3.44 20.63
N PHE A 44 4.67 -4.67 21.07
CA PHE A 44 3.90 -5.84 20.59
C PHE A 44 2.71 -6.12 21.51
N ARG A 45 1.50 -5.83 21.04
CA ARG A 45 0.26 -5.93 21.82
C ARG A 45 -0.40 -7.33 21.81
N GLY A 46 0.32 -8.34 21.35
CA GLY A 46 -0.19 -9.71 21.26
C GLY A 46 -1.28 -9.87 20.20
N ILE A 47 -2.16 -10.85 20.40
CA ILE A 47 -3.27 -11.18 19.50
C ILE A 47 -4.61 -11.00 20.19
N GLN A 48 -5.51 -10.28 19.52
CA GLN A 48 -6.90 -10.17 19.90
C GLN A 48 -7.66 -11.39 19.36
N GLY A 49 -8.24 -12.17 20.27
CA GLY A 49 -9.11 -13.29 19.90
C GLY A 49 -10.39 -12.82 19.22
N SER A 50 -10.94 -13.68 18.37
CA SER A 50 -12.22 -13.45 17.70
C SER A 50 -13.36 -13.36 18.70
N PRO A 51 -14.28 -12.38 18.57
CA PRO A 51 -15.49 -12.33 19.39
C PRO A 51 -16.35 -13.60 19.23
N GLU A 52 -16.35 -14.18 18.03
CA GLU A 52 -17.09 -15.40 17.70
C GLU A 52 -16.16 -16.44 17.07
N GLN A 53 -15.99 -17.57 17.75
CA GLN A 53 -15.14 -18.67 17.26
C GLN A 53 -15.87 -19.58 16.28
N TYR A 54 -17.18 -19.73 16.44
CA TYR A 54 -18.04 -20.61 15.64
C TYR A 54 -19.09 -19.76 14.93
N ARG A 55 -19.62 -20.26 13.81
CA ARG A 55 -20.69 -19.62 13.03
C ARG A 55 -20.40 -18.19 12.54
N TYR A 56 -19.16 -17.72 12.66
CA TYR A 56 -18.75 -16.35 12.31
C TYR A 56 -18.75 -16.08 10.81
N ARG A 57 -18.60 -17.14 9.99
CA ARG A 57 -18.28 -17.01 8.57
C ARG A 57 -19.53 -16.74 7.74
N ASN A 58 -19.62 -15.52 7.23
CA ASN A 58 -20.80 -15.03 6.51
C ASN A 58 -20.79 -15.32 4.99
N LYS A 59 -19.72 -15.92 4.46
CA LYS A 59 -19.57 -16.26 3.04
C LYS A 59 -18.92 -17.63 2.88
N MET A 60 -19.51 -18.46 2.03
CA MET A 60 -18.92 -19.72 1.58
C MET A 60 -19.07 -19.91 0.08
N GLU A 61 -18.05 -20.54 -0.51
CA GLU A 61 -18.03 -21.01 -1.89
C GLU A 61 -17.82 -22.51 -1.84
N TYR A 62 -18.88 -23.27 -2.08
CA TYR A 62 -18.86 -24.73 -2.13
C TYR A 62 -18.70 -25.18 -3.57
N SER A 63 -17.99 -26.28 -3.77
CA SER A 63 -17.79 -26.91 -5.08
C SER A 63 -18.66 -28.16 -5.18
N PHE A 64 -19.26 -28.39 -6.34
CA PHE A 64 -19.79 -29.70 -6.70
C PHE A 64 -18.66 -30.60 -7.21
N GLY A 65 -18.73 -31.88 -6.90
CA GLY A 65 -17.74 -32.86 -7.37
C GLY A 65 -18.01 -34.26 -6.86
N ASP A 66 -16.96 -35.07 -6.79
CA ASP A 66 -16.95 -36.38 -6.15
C ASP A 66 -15.82 -36.45 -5.11
N GLU A 67 -16.01 -37.25 -4.06
CA GLU A 67 -14.91 -37.48 -3.10
C GLU A 67 -13.85 -38.42 -3.72
N VAL A 68 -14.33 -39.39 -4.48
CA VAL A 68 -13.54 -40.40 -5.20
C VAL A 68 -14.04 -40.41 -6.64
N ILE A 69 -13.13 -40.53 -7.61
CA ILE A 69 -13.45 -40.45 -9.04
C ILE A 69 -14.60 -41.40 -9.41
N GLY A 70 -15.70 -40.84 -9.91
CA GLY A 70 -16.89 -41.60 -10.32
C GLY A 70 -17.80 -42.05 -9.18
N GLY A 71 -17.58 -41.54 -7.97
CA GLY A 71 -18.45 -41.74 -6.82
C GLY A 71 -19.72 -40.89 -6.88
N GLU A 72 -20.46 -40.88 -5.76
CA GLU A 72 -21.66 -40.05 -5.61
C GLU A 72 -21.33 -38.55 -5.68
N MET A 73 -22.31 -37.76 -6.11
CA MET A 73 -22.18 -36.31 -6.13
C MET A 73 -22.03 -35.77 -4.70
N THR A 74 -21.10 -34.85 -4.53
CA THR A 74 -20.79 -34.16 -3.30
C THR A 74 -20.90 -32.66 -3.51
N LEU A 75 -21.19 -31.93 -2.43
CA LEU A 75 -21.22 -30.47 -2.42
C LEU A 75 -20.54 -29.99 -1.15
N GLY A 76 -19.40 -29.31 -1.27
CA GLY A 76 -18.67 -28.84 -0.11
C GLY A 76 -17.27 -28.34 -0.41
N MET A 77 -16.32 -28.73 0.42
CA MET A 77 -14.95 -28.20 0.40
C MET A 77 -13.96 -29.21 -0.16
N HIS A 78 -12.82 -28.71 -0.66
CA HIS A 78 -11.71 -29.56 -1.06
C HIS A 78 -11.14 -30.33 0.14
N LYS A 79 -10.81 -31.60 -0.11
CA LYS A 79 -10.14 -32.46 0.86
C LYS A 79 -8.73 -31.97 1.15
N ALA A 80 -8.29 -32.06 2.40
CA ALA A 80 -6.94 -31.71 2.80
C ALA A 80 -5.92 -32.51 1.96
N GLY A 81 -5.00 -31.81 1.30
CA GLY A 81 -3.99 -32.42 0.42
C GLY A 81 -4.49 -32.95 -0.93
N SER A 82 -5.79 -32.87 -1.24
CA SER A 82 -6.34 -33.27 -2.55
C SER A 82 -7.32 -32.22 -3.08
N TYR A 83 -6.86 -31.44 -4.05
CA TYR A 83 -7.67 -30.41 -4.69
C TYR A 83 -8.75 -30.97 -5.63
N MET A 84 -8.64 -32.23 -6.07
CA MET A 84 -9.64 -32.83 -6.96
C MET A 84 -10.80 -33.49 -6.22
N SER A 85 -10.61 -33.84 -4.94
CA SER A 85 -11.62 -34.51 -4.12
C SER A 85 -12.45 -33.48 -3.36
N ILE A 86 -13.78 -33.54 -3.53
CA ILE A 86 -14.73 -32.71 -2.80
C ILE A 86 -15.38 -33.52 -1.70
N VAL A 87 -15.51 -32.92 -0.52
CA VAL A 87 -16.12 -33.55 0.65
C VAL A 87 -17.36 -32.75 1.03
N THR A 88 -18.49 -33.43 1.18
CA THR A 88 -19.72 -32.78 1.63
C THR A 88 -19.55 -32.22 3.04
N THR A 89 -19.84 -30.92 3.21
CA THR A 89 -19.64 -30.14 4.45
C THR A 89 -20.92 -29.50 4.95
N ASP A 90 -21.99 -30.29 5.06
CA ASP A 90 -23.31 -29.93 5.58
C ASP A 90 -23.41 -29.89 7.12
N CYS A 91 -22.27 -29.89 7.80
CA CYS A 91 -22.14 -29.85 9.25
C CYS A 91 -20.99 -28.91 9.67
N CYS A 92 -20.69 -27.92 8.84
CA CYS A 92 -19.61 -26.98 9.08
C CYS A 92 -19.93 -26.09 10.29
N GLN A 93 -19.01 -26.04 11.26
CA GLN A 93 -19.24 -25.35 12.54
C GLN A 93 -18.87 -23.86 12.50
N ILE A 94 -18.17 -23.40 11.46
CA ILE A 94 -17.74 -22.00 11.34
C ILE A 94 -18.74 -21.15 10.55
N VAL A 95 -19.77 -21.76 9.96
CA VAL A 95 -20.83 -21.09 9.19
C VAL A 95 -22.15 -21.13 9.99
N PRO A 96 -23.11 -20.24 9.72
CA PRO A 96 -24.45 -20.35 10.28
C PRO A 96 -25.13 -21.68 9.89
N ASP A 97 -26.02 -22.20 10.74
CA ASP A 97 -26.72 -23.47 10.49
C ASP A 97 -27.58 -23.45 9.21
N ASP A 98 -28.05 -22.27 8.80
CA ASP A 98 -28.73 -22.07 7.52
C ASP A 98 -27.88 -22.50 6.32
N PHE A 99 -26.57 -22.24 6.34
CA PHE A 99 -25.69 -22.67 5.24
C PHE A 99 -25.64 -24.19 5.13
N ASN A 100 -25.64 -24.88 6.26
CA ASN A 100 -25.64 -26.34 6.32
C ASN A 100 -26.97 -26.91 5.77
N ARG A 101 -28.10 -26.34 6.19
CA ARG A 101 -29.45 -26.71 5.70
C ARG A 101 -29.59 -26.48 4.20
N ILE A 102 -29.18 -25.30 3.71
CA ILE A 102 -29.24 -24.96 2.28
C ILE A 102 -28.34 -25.90 1.48
N LEU A 103 -27.09 -26.11 1.91
CA LEU A 103 -26.15 -26.99 1.21
C LEU A 103 -26.73 -28.41 1.07
N ARG A 104 -27.25 -28.99 2.15
CA ARG A 104 -27.85 -30.33 2.12
C ARG A 104 -29.05 -30.38 1.18
N ALA A 105 -29.99 -29.44 1.30
CA ALA A 105 -31.17 -29.38 0.45
C ALA A 105 -30.83 -29.25 -1.04
N VAL A 106 -29.84 -28.41 -1.38
CA VAL A 106 -29.38 -28.24 -2.77
C VAL A 106 -28.73 -29.53 -3.29
N LEU A 107 -27.89 -30.19 -2.50
CA LEU A 107 -27.26 -31.45 -2.88
C LEU A 107 -28.32 -32.54 -3.16
N ASP A 108 -29.29 -32.69 -2.27
CA ASP A 108 -30.36 -33.69 -2.41
C ASP A 108 -31.23 -33.38 -3.64
N PHE A 109 -31.65 -32.11 -3.82
CA PHE A 109 -32.42 -31.65 -4.99
C PHE A 109 -31.72 -31.96 -6.32
N CYS A 110 -30.42 -31.68 -6.40
CA CYS A 110 -29.63 -31.91 -7.60
C CYS A 110 -29.46 -33.41 -7.87
N THR A 111 -29.28 -34.21 -6.82
CA THR A 111 -29.11 -35.66 -6.92
C THR A 111 -30.40 -36.34 -7.37
N GLU A 112 -31.54 -35.98 -6.80
CA GLU A 112 -32.87 -36.52 -7.14
C GLU A 112 -33.28 -36.22 -8.59
N ARG A 113 -32.90 -35.05 -9.11
CA ARG A 113 -33.14 -34.67 -10.51
C ARG A 113 -32.14 -35.28 -11.50
N GLY A 114 -31.14 -36.01 -11.02
CA GLY A 114 -30.12 -36.63 -11.86
C GLY A 114 -29.19 -35.62 -12.55
N TYR A 115 -29.04 -34.42 -11.99
CA TYR A 115 -28.09 -33.44 -12.50
C TYR A 115 -26.65 -33.92 -12.31
N THR A 116 -25.80 -33.57 -13.27
CA THR A 116 -24.37 -33.89 -13.21
C THR A 116 -23.57 -32.65 -12.86
N PHE A 117 -22.50 -32.83 -12.10
CA PHE A 117 -21.54 -31.76 -11.86
C PHE A 117 -20.59 -31.63 -13.05
N TYR A 118 -20.00 -30.45 -13.19
CA TYR A 118 -19.15 -30.10 -14.32
C TYR A 118 -17.80 -30.85 -14.27
N HIS A 119 -17.57 -31.74 -15.23
CA HIS A 119 -16.30 -32.45 -15.37
C HIS A 119 -15.31 -31.65 -16.22
N LYS A 120 -14.33 -31.02 -15.57
CA LYS A 120 -13.28 -30.17 -16.20
C LYS A 120 -12.62 -30.78 -17.45
N LYS A 121 -12.27 -32.07 -17.40
CA LYS A 121 -11.59 -32.76 -18.51
C LYS A 121 -12.53 -33.12 -19.67
N ARG A 122 -13.78 -33.43 -19.37
CA ARG A 122 -14.79 -33.85 -20.34
C ARG A 122 -15.64 -32.68 -20.86
N LYS A 123 -15.56 -31.52 -20.19
CA LYS A 123 -16.30 -30.28 -20.47
C LYS A 123 -17.80 -30.52 -20.60
N ASN A 124 -18.34 -31.29 -19.68
CA ASN A 124 -19.76 -31.62 -19.65
C ASN A 124 -20.28 -31.62 -18.21
N GLY A 125 -21.57 -31.37 -18.07
CA GLY A 125 -22.24 -31.33 -16.77
C GLY A 125 -22.66 -29.91 -16.41
N LEU A 126 -23.60 -29.83 -15.49
CA LEU A 126 -24.34 -28.61 -15.21
C LEU A 126 -23.79 -27.88 -13.99
N LEU A 127 -23.60 -28.58 -12.87
CA LEU A 127 -23.40 -27.95 -11.56
C LEU A 127 -21.92 -27.65 -11.30
N ARG A 128 -21.59 -26.44 -10.84
CA ARG A 128 -20.21 -26.04 -10.56
C ARG A 128 -20.00 -25.68 -9.09
N ASN A 129 -20.68 -24.65 -8.63
CA ASN A 129 -20.49 -24.12 -7.29
C ASN A 129 -21.82 -23.67 -6.67
N LEU A 130 -21.84 -23.61 -5.34
CA LEU A 130 -22.88 -22.93 -4.57
C LEU A 130 -22.21 -21.86 -3.71
N ILE A 131 -22.56 -20.60 -3.94
CA ILE A 131 -22.08 -19.47 -3.15
C ILE A 131 -23.20 -19.04 -2.21
N LEU A 132 -22.92 -19.07 -0.91
CA LEU A 132 -23.84 -18.60 0.12
C LEU A 132 -23.25 -17.37 0.80
N ARG A 133 -24.09 -16.36 1.01
CA ARG A 133 -23.76 -15.15 1.74
C ARG A 133 -24.86 -14.81 2.75
N ARG A 134 -24.45 -14.21 3.86
CA ARG A 134 -25.31 -13.78 4.96
C ARG A 134 -24.95 -12.36 5.40
N GLY A 135 -25.94 -11.50 5.57
CA GLY A 135 -25.83 -10.30 6.38
C GLY A 135 -25.90 -10.66 7.86
N VAL A 136 -24.79 -10.57 8.58
CA VAL A 136 -24.66 -10.93 9.98
C VAL A 136 -25.55 -10.05 10.86
N ARG A 137 -25.66 -8.74 10.55
CA ARG A 137 -26.49 -7.80 11.30
C ARG A 137 -27.94 -7.76 10.83
N THR A 138 -28.19 -8.08 9.57
CA THR A 138 -29.52 -7.96 8.95
C THR A 138 -30.29 -9.29 8.93
N GLY A 139 -29.59 -10.43 8.97
CA GLY A 139 -30.18 -11.75 8.77
C GLY A 139 -30.58 -12.01 7.32
N GLU A 140 -30.01 -11.29 6.35
CA GLU A 140 -30.31 -11.45 4.93
C GLU A 140 -29.46 -12.55 4.30
N LEU A 141 -30.09 -13.51 3.60
CA LEU A 141 -29.40 -14.58 2.88
C LEU A 141 -29.45 -14.35 1.36
N LEU A 142 -28.28 -14.45 0.74
CA LEU A 142 -28.12 -14.44 -0.72
C LEU A 142 -27.53 -15.77 -1.19
N ILE A 143 -28.28 -16.48 -2.02
CA ILE A 143 -27.96 -17.82 -2.49
C ILE A 143 -27.67 -17.75 -3.99
N ASN A 144 -26.49 -18.19 -4.42
CA ASN A 144 -26.10 -18.15 -5.83
C ASN A 144 -25.60 -19.53 -6.30
N LEU A 145 -26.35 -20.15 -7.21
CA LEU A 145 -25.94 -21.38 -7.86
C LEU A 145 -25.17 -21.08 -9.14
N VAL A 146 -23.96 -21.62 -9.24
CA VAL A 146 -23.12 -21.50 -10.43
C VAL A 146 -23.28 -22.75 -11.28
N THR A 147 -23.70 -22.57 -12.53
CA THR A 147 -23.87 -23.65 -13.51
C THR A 147 -23.10 -23.38 -14.81
N SER A 148 -22.90 -24.39 -15.64
CA SER A 148 -22.65 -24.18 -17.08
C SER A 148 -23.94 -23.70 -17.77
N SER A 149 -23.83 -23.39 -19.07
CA SER A 149 -24.95 -23.08 -19.95
C SER A 149 -25.70 -24.32 -20.44
N ASP A 150 -25.39 -25.52 -19.94
CA ASP A 150 -26.15 -26.74 -20.27
C ASP A 150 -27.64 -26.55 -19.91
N PRO A 151 -28.58 -26.88 -20.82
CA PRO A 151 -30.01 -26.67 -20.59
C PRO A 151 -30.58 -27.71 -19.62
N GLY A 152 -31.77 -27.44 -19.06
CA GLY A 152 -32.54 -28.41 -18.27
C GLY A 152 -32.49 -28.22 -16.75
N PHE A 153 -31.90 -27.12 -16.27
CA PHE A 153 -32.02 -26.74 -14.86
C PHE A 153 -33.43 -26.23 -14.58
N ASP A 154 -34.08 -26.80 -13.56
CA ASP A 154 -35.44 -26.47 -13.13
C ASP A 154 -35.39 -25.31 -12.13
N GLU A 155 -35.32 -24.09 -12.66
CA GLU A 155 -35.18 -22.85 -11.89
C GLU A 155 -36.38 -22.60 -10.97
N GLU A 156 -37.60 -22.84 -11.44
CA GLU A 156 -38.83 -22.62 -10.66
C GLU A 156 -38.88 -23.53 -9.43
N ALA A 157 -38.57 -24.83 -9.61
CA ALA A 157 -38.56 -25.74 -8.48
C ALA A 157 -37.37 -25.49 -7.54
N PHE A 158 -36.23 -25.01 -8.05
CA PHE A 158 -35.09 -24.62 -7.22
C PHE A 158 -35.44 -23.44 -6.31
N VAL A 159 -36.08 -22.40 -6.85
CA VAL A 159 -36.57 -21.27 -6.05
C VAL A 159 -37.62 -21.74 -5.03
N SER A 160 -38.57 -22.57 -5.44
CA SER A 160 -39.60 -23.12 -4.55
C SER A 160 -39.02 -23.92 -3.38
N LEU A 161 -38.00 -24.74 -3.63
CA LEU A 161 -37.25 -25.44 -2.59
C LEU A 161 -36.65 -24.44 -1.59
N LEU A 162 -35.83 -23.50 -2.07
CA LEU A 162 -35.08 -22.61 -1.18
C LEU A 162 -36.00 -21.70 -0.35
N CYS A 163 -37.09 -21.22 -0.93
CA CYS A 163 -38.08 -20.39 -0.25
C CYS A 163 -38.97 -21.16 0.75
N SER A 164 -39.00 -22.50 0.68
CA SER A 164 -39.77 -23.34 1.60
C SER A 164 -38.94 -23.98 2.72
N LEU A 165 -37.61 -23.81 2.68
CA LEU A 165 -36.73 -24.34 3.72
C LEU A 165 -37.00 -23.65 5.07
N PRO A 166 -37.01 -24.42 6.18
CA PRO A 166 -37.10 -23.85 7.52
C PRO A 166 -35.75 -23.25 7.93
N LEU A 167 -35.51 -22.01 7.51
CA LEU A 167 -34.31 -21.23 7.81
C LEU A 167 -34.56 -20.26 8.97
N ASP A 168 -33.49 -19.90 9.69
CA ASP A 168 -33.58 -18.94 10.79
C ASP A 168 -33.53 -17.50 10.26
N ASP A 169 -32.75 -17.28 9.21
CA ASP A 169 -32.62 -16.03 8.46
C ASP A 169 -33.49 -16.03 7.19
N HIS A 170 -33.56 -14.90 6.49
CA HIS A 170 -34.49 -14.71 5.38
C HIS A 170 -33.78 -14.61 4.02
N VAL A 171 -34.24 -15.40 3.06
CA VAL A 171 -33.73 -15.37 1.67
C VAL A 171 -34.21 -14.09 0.98
N VAL A 172 -33.27 -13.20 0.65
CA VAL A 172 -33.55 -11.97 -0.11
C VAL A 172 -33.22 -12.11 -1.59
N GLY A 173 -32.48 -13.15 -1.96
CA GLY A 173 -32.09 -13.39 -3.33
C GLY A 173 -31.70 -14.83 -3.63
N VAL A 174 -32.21 -15.35 -4.75
CA VAL A 174 -31.74 -16.59 -5.36
C VAL A 174 -31.24 -16.26 -6.75
N LEU A 175 -29.97 -16.57 -7.00
CA LEU A 175 -29.25 -16.22 -8.21
C LEU A 175 -28.77 -17.47 -8.94
N ARG A 176 -28.66 -17.33 -10.26
CA ARG A 176 -27.97 -18.28 -11.12
C ARG A 176 -26.85 -17.58 -11.86
N THR A 177 -25.63 -18.05 -11.67
CA THR A 177 -24.47 -17.58 -12.43
C THR A 177 -24.07 -18.62 -13.47
N TYR A 178 -23.87 -18.17 -14.70
CA TYR A 178 -23.35 -19.00 -15.77
C TYR A 178 -21.82 -18.87 -15.83
N ASN A 179 -21.16 -20.02 -15.91
CA ASN A 179 -19.73 -20.14 -16.05
C ASN A 179 -19.41 -21.38 -16.91
N ASP A 180 -19.05 -21.16 -18.17
CA ASP A 180 -18.60 -22.20 -19.10
C ASP A 180 -17.07 -22.34 -19.16
N SER A 181 -16.35 -21.53 -18.38
CA SER A 181 -14.88 -21.54 -18.34
C SER A 181 -14.31 -22.88 -17.88
N ILE A 182 -13.15 -23.24 -18.42
CA ILE A 182 -12.43 -24.47 -18.06
C ILE A 182 -11.80 -24.34 -16.65
N SER A 183 -11.56 -23.11 -16.18
CA SER A 183 -10.90 -22.85 -14.90
C SER A 183 -11.82 -23.10 -13.70
N ASP A 184 -11.23 -23.41 -12.55
CA ASP A 184 -11.94 -23.47 -11.27
C ASP A 184 -12.37 -22.10 -10.73
N ALA A 185 -11.82 -21.02 -11.29
CA ALA A 185 -12.27 -19.68 -10.95
C ALA A 185 -13.74 -19.51 -11.34
N ILE A 186 -14.53 -18.95 -10.43
CA ILE A 186 -15.90 -18.57 -10.70
C ILE A 186 -15.87 -17.27 -11.51
N LEU A 187 -15.99 -17.40 -12.83
CA LEU A 187 -16.13 -16.28 -13.74
C LEU A 187 -17.62 -16.05 -13.96
N CYS A 188 -18.10 -14.86 -13.61
CA CYS A 188 -19.48 -14.47 -13.83
C CYS A 188 -19.66 -14.00 -15.28
N GLU A 189 -19.95 -14.93 -16.20
CA GLU A 189 -20.22 -14.61 -17.61
C GLU A 189 -21.61 -14.01 -17.79
N LYS A 190 -22.58 -14.53 -17.02
CA LYS A 190 -23.95 -14.02 -16.93
C LYS A 190 -24.49 -14.28 -15.53
N LEU A 191 -25.22 -13.31 -14.99
CA LEU A 191 -25.94 -13.43 -13.72
C LEU A 191 -27.44 -13.25 -13.98
N GLU A 192 -28.25 -14.19 -13.47
CA GLU A 192 -29.70 -14.12 -13.48
C GLU A 192 -30.23 -14.10 -12.05
N VAL A 193 -31.18 -13.19 -11.78
CA VAL A 193 -31.93 -13.13 -10.52
C VAL A 193 -33.18 -13.98 -10.69
N LEU A 194 -33.21 -15.15 -10.07
CA LEU A 194 -34.36 -16.06 -10.11
C LEU A 194 -35.44 -15.65 -9.11
N TYR A 195 -35.02 -15.04 -7.99
CA TYR A 195 -35.93 -14.54 -6.94
C TYR A 195 -35.30 -13.35 -6.23
N GLY A 196 -36.13 -12.35 -5.88
CA GLY A 196 -35.73 -11.23 -5.05
C GLY A 196 -34.74 -10.28 -5.72
N ARG A 197 -33.54 -10.14 -5.14
CA ARG A 197 -32.48 -9.20 -5.57
C ARG A 197 -31.09 -9.84 -5.57
N ASP A 198 -30.12 -9.18 -6.20
CA ASP A 198 -28.73 -9.64 -6.40
C ASP A 198 -27.73 -9.17 -5.34
N TYR A 199 -28.22 -8.56 -4.26
CA TYR A 199 -27.42 -8.11 -3.12
C TYR A 199 -28.11 -8.42 -1.79
N TYR A 200 -27.31 -8.55 -0.75
CA TYR A 200 -27.77 -8.45 0.63
C TYR A 200 -27.26 -7.15 1.27
N GLU A 201 -27.93 -6.71 2.31
CA GLU A 201 -27.52 -5.58 3.12
C GLU A 201 -26.72 -6.06 4.33
N GLU A 202 -25.68 -5.31 4.67
CA GLU A 202 -24.87 -5.52 5.86
C GLU A 202 -24.56 -4.20 6.55
N GLU A 203 -24.29 -4.27 7.85
CA GLU A 203 -23.84 -3.14 8.64
C GLU A 203 -22.47 -3.41 9.27
N ILE A 204 -21.55 -2.46 9.11
CA ILE A 204 -20.23 -2.46 9.79
C ILE A 204 -20.04 -1.08 10.41
N MET A 205 -19.79 -1.02 11.70
CA MET A 205 -19.54 0.24 12.43
C MET A 205 -20.66 1.29 12.23
N GLY A 206 -21.91 0.85 12.13
CA GLY A 206 -23.07 1.72 11.90
C GLY A 206 -23.29 2.17 10.44
N LEU A 207 -22.39 1.78 9.52
CA LEU A 207 -22.47 2.11 8.10
C LEU A 207 -23.12 0.97 7.32
N LYS A 208 -23.96 1.32 6.35
CA LYS A 208 -24.75 0.35 5.57
C LYS A 208 -24.13 0.08 4.21
N PHE A 209 -23.94 -1.20 3.89
CA PHE A 209 -23.34 -1.64 2.64
C PHE A 209 -24.29 -2.55 1.87
N LYS A 210 -24.31 -2.41 0.54
CA LYS A 210 -24.91 -3.42 -0.37
C LYS A 210 -23.81 -4.31 -0.89
N VAL A 211 -23.93 -5.61 -0.65
CA VAL A 211 -22.90 -6.58 -1.03
C VAL A 211 -23.48 -7.57 -2.02
N SER A 212 -22.95 -7.55 -3.25
CA SER A 212 -23.34 -8.48 -4.31
C SER A 212 -22.65 -9.84 -4.18
N ALA A 213 -23.08 -10.82 -4.97
CA ALA A 213 -22.56 -12.19 -4.91
C ALA A 213 -21.03 -12.31 -5.10
N PHE A 214 -20.42 -11.44 -5.91
CA PHE A 214 -18.99 -11.50 -6.25
C PHE A 214 -18.15 -10.41 -5.59
N SER A 215 -18.77 -9.38 -4.99
CA SER A 215 -18.04 -8.31 -4.31
C SER A 215 -17.23 -8.86 -3.14
N PHE A 216 -15.98 -8.41 -3.01
CA PHE A 216 -15.19 -8.69 -1.82
C PHE A 216 -15.84 -8.03 -0.61
N PHE A 217 -15.93 -8.76 0.50
CA PHE A 217 -16.43 -8.26 1.77
C PHE A 217 -15.88 -9.13 2.90
N GLN A 218 -15.73 -8.55 4.08
CA GLN A 218 -15.11 -9.20 5.22
C GLN A 218 -15.97 -10.36 5.73
N THR A 219 -15.35 -11.53 5.91
CA THR A 219 -16.11 -12.77 6.17
C THR A 219 -16.47 -13.01 7.64
N ASN A 220 -15.91 -12.23 8.55
CA ASN A 220 -16.17 -12.28 9.99
C ASN A 220 -16.46 -10.85 10.48
N VAL A 221 -17.75 -10.48 10.51
CA VAL A 221 -18.17 -9.10 10.80
C VAL A 221 -17.80 -8.68 12.24
N PRO A 222 -18.08 -9.46 13.30
CA PRO A 222 -17.70 -9.07 14.66
C PRO A 222 -16.20 -8.88 14.84
N ALA A 223 -15.38 -9.75 14.25
CA ALA A 223 -13.92 -9.64 14.35
C ALA A 223 -13.38 -8.43 13.58
N VAL A 224 -13.89 -8.15 12.38
CA VAL A 224 -13.41 -7.00 11.61
C VAL A 224 -13.84 -5.67 12.21
N GLU A 225 -15.03 -5.58 12.82
CA GLU A 225 -15.44 -4.38 13.58
C GLU A 225 -14.49 -4.12 14.75
N THR A 226 -14.08 -5.18 15.46
CA THR A 226 -13.07 -5.07 16.53
C THR A 226 -11.73 -4.59 15.96
N LEU A 227 -11.26 -5.20 14.87
CA LEU A 227 -10.02 -4.83 14.20
C LEU A 227 -10.03 -3.36 13.77
N TYR A 228 -11.05 -2.93 13.01
CA TYR A 228 -11.12 -1.56 12.50
C TYR A 228 -11.26 -0.55 13.63
N THR A 229 -12.11 -0.81 14.63
CA THR A 229 -12.27 0.12 15.77
C THR A 229 -10.94 0.35 16.49
N GLU A 230 -10.23 -0.74 16.79
CA GLU A 230 -8.96 -0.65 17.49
C GLU A 230 -7.83 -0.10 16.60
N ALA A 231 -7.77 -0.49 15.32
CA ALA A 231 -6.79 0.02 14.37
C ALA A 231 -6.93 1.54 14.17
N LEU A 232 -8.16 2.03 13.97
CA LEU A 232 -8.43 3.46 13.83
C LEU A 232 -8.17 4.22 15.14
N SER A 233 -8.35 3.60 16.31
CA SER A 233 -8.00 4.21 17.60
C SER A 233 -6.51 4.39 17.83
N LEU A 234 -5.64 3.76 17.00
CA LEU A 234 -4.21 4.00 17.05
C LEU A 234 -3.80 5.32 16.39
N LEU A 235 -4.64 5.87 15.50
CA LEU A 235 -4.37 7.14 14.83
C LEU A 235 -4.53 8.30 15.80
N ASP A 236 -3.57 9.23 15.78
CA ASP A 236 -3.58 10.36 16.71
C ASP A 236 -4.53 11.44 16.20
N HIS A 237 -5.68 11.68 16.84
CA HIS A 237 -6.60 12.78 16.49
C HIS A 237 -6.94 12.87 14.98
N PRO A 238 -7.73 11.93 14.43
CA PRO A 238 -8.12 11.97 13.02
C PRO A 238 -8.96 13.20 12.67
N GLU A 239 -9.51 13.92 13.65
CA GLU A 239 -10.32 15.10 13.42
C GLU A 239 -9.55 16.21 12.71
N GLY A 240 -10.14 16.78 11.66
CA GLY A 240 -9.50 17.86 10.90
C GLY A 240 -8.44 17.40 9.90
N LYS A 241 -8.03 16.12 9.93
CA LYS A 241 -7.00 15.55 9.05
C LYS A 241 -7.55 15.12 7.69
N ARG A 242 -6.69 15.19 6.68
CA ARG A 242 -6.88 14.58 5.36
C ARG A 242 -6.20 13.22 5.32
N ILE A 243 -6.94 12.17 4.98
CA ILE A 243 -6.46 10.79 5.08
C ILE A 243 -6.52 10.12 3.72
N PHE A 244 -5.43 9.44 3.34
CA PHE A 244 -5.44 8.53 2.19
C PHE A 244 -5.67 7.10 2.65
N ASP A 245 -6.64 6.44 2.06
CA ASP A 245 -6.92 5.01 2.23
C ASP A 245 -6.54 4.28 0.94
N LEU A 246 -5.37 3.65 0.93
CA LEU A 246 -4.84 2.99 -0.25
C LEU A 246 -5.20 1.50 -0.24
N TYR A 247 -5.63 0.99 -1.38
CA TYR A 247 -6.21 -0.35 -1.53
C TYR A 247 -7.57 -0.48 -0.83
N CYS A 248 -8.40 0.56 -0.92
CA CYS A 248 -9.59 0.70 -0.08
C CYS A 248 -10.75 -0.26 -0.43
N GLY A 249 -10.67 -1.00 -1.55
CA GLY A 249 -11.72 -1.92 -1.98
C GLY A 249 -13.06 -1.21 -2.16
N THR A 250 -14.09 -1.68 -1.44
CA THR A 250 -15.43 -1.05 -1.44
C THR A 250 -15.54 0.15 -0.47
N GLY A 251 -14.42 0.64 0.05
CA GLY A 251 -14.37 1.86 0.87
C GLY A 251 -14.90 1.70 2.29
N THR A 252 -14.84 0.50 2.87
CA THR A 252 -15.35 0.26 4.24
C THR A 252 -14.53 1.03 5.28
N ILE A 253 -13.20 0.97 5.19
CA ILE A 253 -12.29 1.73 6.07
C ILE A 253 -12.42 3.23 5.77
N SER A 254 -12.44 3.61 4.49
CA SER A 254 -12.58 5.02 4.08
C SER A 254 -13.82 5.68 4.68
N GLN A 255 -14.98 5.01 4.60
CA GLN A 255 -16.23 5.52 5.14
C GLN A 255 -16.24 5.58 6.67
N ALA A 256 -15.60 4.62 7.35
CA ALA A 256 -15.44 4.67 8.81
C ALA A 256 -14.57 5.84 9.26
N LEU A 257 -13.46 6.11 8.56
CA LEU A 257 -12.60 7.28 8.76
C LEU A 257 -13.33 8.59 8.49
N ALA A 258 -14.18 8.63 7.46
CA ALA A 258 -14.93 9.82 7.07
C ALA A 258 -15.92 10.31 8.15
N LEU A 259 -16.28 9.46 9.12
CA LEU A 259 -17.09 9.87 10.26
C LEU A 259 -16.39 10.90 11.18
N GLN A 260 -15.05 10.97 11.13
CA GLN A 260 -14.25 11.82 12.03
C GLN A 260 -13.28 12.73 11.26
N ALA A 261 -12.76 12.28 10.12
CA ALA A 261 -11.78 13.02 9.33
C ALA A 261 -12.38 14.24 8.61
N LYS A 262 -11.52 15.21 8.28
CA LYS A 262 -11.92 16.34 7.42
C LYS A 262 -12.23 15.88 6.00
N GLU A 263 -11.39 15.00 5.48
CA GLU A 263 -11.50 14.47 4.11
C GLU A 263 -10.80 13.11 4.05
N VAL A 264 -11.41 12.17 3.33
CA VAL A 264 -10.81 10.86 3.03
C VAL A 264 -10.76 10.65 1.53
N VAL A 265 -9.62 10.21 1.03
CA VAL A 265 -9.42 9.83 -0.38
C VAL A 265 -9.06 8.35 -0.44
N GLY A 266 -9.98 7.55 -0.97
CA GLY A 266 -9.77 6.12 -1.22
C GLY A 266 -9.20 5.85 -2.60
N VAL A 267 -8.18 5.01 -2.70
CA VAL A 267 -7.60 4.57 -3.99
C VAL A 267 -7.76 3.06 -4.13
N GLU A 268 -8.37 2.62 -5.23
CA GLU A 268 -8.62 1.21 -5.51
C GLU A 268 -8.38 0.91 -7.00
N LEU A 269 -7.79 -0.25 -7.29
CA LEU A 269 -7.44 -0.65 -8.65
C LEU A 269 -8.68 -1.00 -9.49
N ILE A 270 -9.70 -1.61 -8.86
CA ILE A 270 -10.89 -2.15 -9.52
C ILE A 270 -11.98 -1.07 -9.63
N PRO A 271 -12.32 -0.58 -10.85
CA PRO A 271 -13.32 0.49 -11.03
C PRO A 271 -14.70 0.13 -10.47
N GLU A 272 -15.11 -1.14 -10.56
CA GLU A 272 -16.39 -1.62 -10.05
C GLU A 272 -16.48 -1.49 -8.52
N ALA A 273 -15.36 -1.69 -7.82
CA ALA A 273 -15.28 -1.53 -6.37
C ALA A 273 -15.35 -0.05 -5.98
N VAL A 274 -14.72 0.84 -6.75
CA VAL A 274 -14.81 2.31 -6.59
C VAL A 274 -16.24 2.79 -6.78
N GLU A 275 -16.94 2.32 -7.81
CA GLU A 275 -18.34 2.70 -8.04
C GLU A 275 -19.27 2.16 -6.93
N ALA A 276 -18.97 0.99 -6.37
CA ALA A 276 -19.68 0.50 -5.20
C ALA A 276 -19.40 1.37 -3.95
N ALA A 277 -18.15 1.80 -3.76
CA ALA A 277 -17.73 2.67 -2.66
C ALA A 277 -18.43 4.04 -2.72
N LYS A 278 -18.49 4.68 -3.90
CA LYS A 278 -19.21 5.94 -4.11
C LYS A 278 -20.69 5.84 -3.76
N ARG A 279 -21.38 4.81 -4.27
CA ARG A 279 -22.80 4.57 -3.97
C ARG A 279 -23.04 4.31 -2.47
N SER A 280 -22.10 3.62 -1.82
CA SER A 280 -22.15 3.36 -0.38
C SER A 280 -21.97 4.65 0.43
N ALA A 281 -20.99 5.48 0.08
CA ALA A 281 -20.76 6.76 0.74
C ALA A 281 -21.95 7.71 0.59
N GLU A 282 -22.52 7.83 -0.61
CA GLU A 282 -23.76 8.60 -0.84
C GLU A 282 -24.91 8.10 0.04
N ARG A 283 -25.10 6.78 0.11
CA ARG A 283 -26.14 6.16 0.95
C ARG A 283 -25.93 6.44 2.44
N ASN A 284 -24.68 6.47 2.90
CA ASN A 284 -24.33 6.78 4.28
C ASN A 284 -24.26 8.30 4.55
N GLY A 285 -24.56 9.15 3.56
CA GLY A 285 -24.54 10.60 3.70
C GLY A 285 -23.14 11.20 3.89
N LEU A 286 -22.12 10.52 3.37
CA LEU A 286 -20.71 10.92 3.52
C LEU A 286 -20.27 11.74 2.31
N GLU A 287 -20.22 13.06 2.46
CA GLU A 287 -19.80 14.00 1.42
C GLU A 287 -18.28 14.27 1.43
N ASN A 288 -17.60 13.93 2.53
CA ASN A 288 -16.16 14.14 2.75
C ASN A 288 -15.31 12.91 2.37
N CYS A 289 -15.85 11.99 1.57
CA CYS A 289 -15.17 10.77 1.14
C CYS A 289 -15.16 10.69 -0.39
N THR A 290 -13.97 10.66 -1.00
CA THR A 290 -13.79 10.56 -2.45
C THR A 290 -13.06 9.26 -2.81
N PHE A 291 -13.29 8.74 -4.02
CA PHE A 291 -12.72 7.47 -4.47
C PHE A 291 -12.15 7.59 -5.88
N ILE A 292 -10.92 7.11 -6.06
CA ILE A 292 -10.16 7.15 -7.31
C ILE A 292 -9.88 5.72 -7.76
N ALA A 293 -10.24 5.42 -9.02
CA ALA A 293 -9.94 4.15 -9.65
C ALA A 293 -8.55 4.22 -10.31
N GLY A 294 -7.60 3.41 -9.84
CA GLY A 294 -6.28 3.33 -10.44
C GLY A 294 -5.25 2.56 -9.63
N ASP A 295 -4.13 2.27 -10.28
CA ASP A 295 -2.95 1.70 -9.62
C ASP A 295 -2.37 2.75 -8.65
N VAL A 296 -2.27 2.40 -7.37
CA VAL A 296 -1.65 3.25 -6.34
C VAL A 296 -0.31 3.81 -6.81
N LEU A 297 0.54 3.02 -7.49
CA LEU A 297 1.83 3.51 -7.98
C LEU A 297 1.68 4.69 -8.96
N LYS A 298 0.62 4.74 -9.75
CA LYS A 298 0.36 5.80 -10.74
C LYS A 298 -0.44 6.95 -10.14
N VAL A 299 -1.46 6.64 -9.35
CA VAL A 299 -2.37 7.63 -8.75
C VAL A 299 -1.63 8.56 -7.79
N LEU A 300 -0.59 8.08 -7.10
CA LEU A 300 0.23 8.94 -6.24
C LEU A 300 1.04 10.02 -7.01
N ASP A 301 1.13 9.96 -8.34
CA ASP A 301 1.72 11.02 -9.17
C ASP A 301 0.66 11.96 -9.77
N ASP A 302 -0.63 11.71 -9.53
CA ASP A 302 -1.74 12.46 -10.14
C ASP A 302 -1.89 13.84 -9.47
N GLU A 303 -2.07 14.88 -10.29
CA GLU A 303 -2.39 16.24 -9.82
C GLU A 303 -3.69 16.27 -9.00
N ALA A 304 -4.59 15.31 -9.19
CA ALA A 304 -5.77 15.12 -8.35
C ALA A 304 -5.44 14.88 -6.87
N LEU A 305 -4.21 14.43 -6.57
CA LEU A 305 -3.66 14.29 -5.21
C LEU A 305 -2.64 15.38 -4.86
N ALA A 306 -2.70 16.57 -5.49
CA ALA A 306 -1.72 17.64 -5.27
C ALA A 306 -1.62 18.11 -3.81
N ALA A 307 -2.72 18.06 -3.05
CA ALA A 307 -2.63 18.24 -1.60
C ALA A 307 -2.03 16.97 -0.97
N PRO A 308 -1.07 17.07 -0.03
CA PRO A 308 -0.58 15.90 0.71
C PRO A 308 -1.63 15.42 1.73
N PRO A 309 -1.60 14.14 2.14
CA PRO A 309 -2.34 13.64 3.30
C PRO A 309 -1.61 13.97 4.61
N ASP A 310 -2.34 14.00 5.71
CA ASP A 310 -1.78 14.03 7.06
C ASP A 310 -1.48 12.63 7.58
N VAL A 311 -2.27 11.63 7.13
CA VAL A 311 -2.21 10.22 7.54
C VAL A 311 -2.45 9.33 6.33
N ILE A 312 -1.76 8.20 6.27
CA ILE A 312 -1.99 7.17 5.26
C ILE A 312 -2.42 5.87 5.95
N VAL A 313 -3.48 5.25 5.45
CA VAL A 313 -3.92 3.91 5.80
C VAL A 313 -3.72 3.01 4.58
N VAL A 314 -3.19 1.81 4.79
CA VAL A 314 -2.99 0.81 3.73
C VAL A 314 -3.58 -0.54 4.15
N ASP A 315 -4.40 -1.14 3.29
CA ASP A 315 -4.90 -2.53 3.42
C ASP A 315 -4.62 -3.33 2.12
N PRO A 316 -3.34 -3.61 1.82
CA PRO A 316 -2.95 -4.20 0.55
C PRO A 316 -3.38 -5.66 0.40
N PRO A 317 -3.38 -6.19 -0.83
CA PRO A 317 -3.63 -7.61 -1.08
C PRO A 317 -2.57 -8.49 -0.41
N ARG A 318 -2.81 -9.81 -0.37
CA ARG A 318 -1.89 -10.80 0.22
C ARG A 318 -0.44 -10.75 -0.26
N SER A 319 -0.18 -10.24 -1.47
CA SER A 319 1.17 -10.03 -1.99
C SER A 319 1.95 -8.92 -1.28
N GLY A 320 1.29 -8.10 -0.45
CA GLY A 320 1.83 -6.87 0.11
C GLY A 320 1.90 -5.74 -0.91
N ILE A 321 2.59 -4.66 -0.54
CA ILE A 321 2.77 -3.46 -1.37
C ILE A 321 4.00 -3.66 -2.25
N HIS A 322 3.88 -3.35 -3.54
CA HIS A 322 4.99 -3.40 -4.46
C HIS A 322 6.10 -2.40 -4.02
N PRO A 323 7.40 -2.74 -4.06
CA PRO A 323 8.47 -1.89 -3.51
C PRO A 323 8.47 -0.45 -4.03
N LYS A 324 8.17 -0.25 -5.32
CA LYS A 324 8.05 1.10 -5.90
C LYS A 324 6.90 1.91 -5.31
N ALA A 325 5.75 1.29 -5.07
CA ALA A 325 4.60 1.95 -4.46
C ALA A 325 4.87 2.22 -2.98
N TRP A 326 5.49 1.27 -2.28
CA TRP A 326 5.86 1.44 -0.88
C TRP A 326 6.80 2.63 -0.68
N LYS A 327 7.84 2.74 -1.50
CA LYS A 327 8.74 3.90 -1.47
C LYS A 327 8.00 5.22 -1.69
N LYS A 328 7.06 5.28 -2.66
CA LYS A 328 6.26 6.49 -2.88
C LYS A 328 5.38 6.85 -1.69
N ILE A 329 4.76 5.85 -1.05
CA ILE A 329 3.94 6.05 0.15
C ILE A 329 4.79 6.67 1.27
N LEU A 330 5.97 6.10 1.54
CA LEU A 330 6.87 6.62 2.58
C LEU A 330 7.38 8.03 2.27
N ASN A 331 7.62 8.33 0.98
CA ASN A 331 8.08 9.64 0.52
C ASN A 331 7.07 10.78 0.75
N TYR A 332 5.78 10.50 1.02
CA TYR A 332 4.88 11.55 1.50
C TYR A 332 5.32 12.11 2.86
N GLY A 333 6.14 11.36 3.62
CA GLY A 333 6.70 11.84 4.87
C GLY A 333 5.66 12.12 5.95
N VAL A 334 4.51 11.45 5.89
CA VAL A 334 3.45 11.58 6.91
C VAL A 334 3.95 11.13 8.27
N LYS A 335 3.41 11.73 9.34
CA LYS A 335 3.87 11.39 10.70
C LYS A 335 3.55 9.96 11.09
N GLU A 336 2.41 9.45 10.63
CA GLU A 336 1.92 8.11 10.97
C GLU A 336 1.32 7.42 9.74
N ILE A 337 1.57 6.11 9.64
CA ILE A 337 0.98 5.22 8.64
C ILE A 337 0.37 4.04 9.39
N LEU A 338 -0.90 3.74 9.11
CA LEU A 338 -1.58 2.55 9.62
C LEU A 338 -1.59 1.46 8.55
N TYR A 339 -0.86 0.37 8.80
CA TYR A 339 -0.79 -0.77 7.89
C TYR A 339 -1.63 -1.92 8.44
N ILE A 340 -2.71 -2.26 7.74
CA ILE A 340 -3.56 -3.43 7.99
C ILE A 340 -3.17 -4.53 7.00
N SER A 341 -2.96 -5.77 7.46
CA SER A 341 -2.49 -6.86 6.59
C SER A 341 -3.04 -8.22 6.98
N CYS A 342 -3.56 -8.93 5.98
CA CYS A 342 -3.94 -10.34 6.09
C CYS A 342 -2.79 -11.34 5.86
N SER A 343 -1.55 -10.85 5.69
CA SER A 343 -0.35 -11.65 5.45
C SER A 343 0.83 -11.16 6.29
N PRO A 344 1.12 -11.79 7.45
CA PRO A 344 2.28 -11.43 8.27
C PRO A 344 3.60 -11.50 7.50
N GLY A 345 3.72 -12.47 6.58
CA GLY A 345 4.91 -12.63 5.73
C GLY A 345 5.17 -11.44 4.82
N SER A 346 4.14 -10.98 4.11
CA SER A 346 4.26 -9.85 3.18
C SER A 346 4.46 -8.54 3.93
N LEU A 347 3.79 -8.37 5.08
CA LEU A 347 4.02 -7.26 6.00
C LEU A 347 5.49 -7.21 6.43
N ALA A 348 6.05 -8.32 6.91
CA ALA A 348 7.44 -8.38 7.33
C ALA A 348 8.42 -8.03 6.20
N VAL A 349 8.14 -8.43 4.95
CA VAL A 349 8.97 -8.03 3.79
C VAL A 349 8.89 -6.52 3.53
N ASN A 350 7.72 -5.90 3.64
CA ASN A 350 7.61 -4.44 3.48
C ASN A 350 8.28 -3.67 4.64
N LEU A 351 8.37 -4.27 5.83
CA LEU A 351 8.93 -3.62 7.02
C LEU A 351 10.41 -3.96 7.31
N GLU A 352 11.04 -4.87 6.57
CA GLU A 352 12.41 -5.35 6.80
C GLU A 352 13.46 -4.22 6.86
N HIS A 353 13.27 -3.15 6.08
CA HIS A 353 14.16 -1.99 6.03
C HIS A 353 13.45 -0.68 6.43
N ILE A 354 12.41 -0.78 7.26
CA ILE A 354 11.56 0.39 7.55
C ILE A 354 12.34 1.53 8.24
N GLU A 355 13.27 1.20 9.13
CA GLU A 355 14.14 2.19 9.81
C GLU A 355 15.05 2.92 8.84
N ASP A 356 15.60 2.21 7.85
CA ASP A 356 16.40 2.80 6.78
C ASP A 356 15.58 3.72 5.88
N MET A 357 14.27 3.48 5.80
CA MET A 357 13.32 4.29 5.04
C MET A 357 12.69 5.40 5.89
N GLY A 358 13.21 5.66 7.10
CA GLY A 358 12.81 6.81 7.92
C GLY A 358 11.58 6.60 8.79
N TYR A 359 11.11 5.37 8.98
CA TYR A 359 9.98 5.05 9.87
C TYR A 359 10.36 3.92 10.83
N HIS A 360 9.63 3.79 11.92
CA HIS A 360 9.76 2.62 12.79
C HIS A 360 8.38 2.05 13.13
N VAL A 361 8.34 0.77 13.48
CA VAL A 361 7.10 0.12 13.94
C VAL A 361 6.87 0.50 15.40
N GLU A 362 6.02 1.49 15.64
CA GLU A 362 5.67 1.90 17.01
C GLU A 362 4.85 0.80 17.69
N THR A 363 3.79 0.33 17.04
CA THR A 363 2.89 -0.68 17.58
C THR A 363 2.64 -1.79 16.56
N LEU A 364 2.66 -3.05 17.00
CA LEU A 364 2.17 -4.21 16.26
C LEU A 364 1.12 -4.95 17.08
N LYS A 365 -0.11 -5.07 16.55
CA LYS A 365 -1.21 -5.82 17.15
C LYS A 365 -1.78 -6.82 16.15
N LEU A 366 -2.05 -8.04 16.62
CA LEU A 366 -2.58 -9.13 15.79
C LEU A 366 -4.06 -9.37 16.10
N TYR A 367 -4.78 -9.95 15.14
CA TYR A 367 -6.20 -10.27 15.29
C TYR A 367 -6.51 -11.64 14.69
N ASP A 368 -7.35 -12.40 15.38
CA ASP A 368 -7.87 -13.66 14.89
C ASP A 368 -9.24 -13.48 14.22
N ASN A 369 -9.24 -13.00 12.97
CA ASN A 369 -10.47 -12.94 12.17
C ASN A 369 -10.90 -14.33 11.63
N PHE A 370 -10.02 -15.32 11.71
CA PHE A 370 -10.24 -16.66 11.17
C PHE A 370 -9.86 -17.76 12.16
N PRO A 371 -10.66 -17.94 13.23
CA PRO A 371 -10.55 -19.06 14.16
C PRO A 371 -10.42 -20.40 13.44
N PHE A 372 -9.64 -21.32 14.03
CA PHE A 372 -9.34 -22.64 13.49
C PHE A 372 -8.51 -22.68 12.19
N THR A 373 -8.15 -21.54 11.60
CA THR A 373 -7.30 -21.47 10.42
C THR A 373 -5.90 -20.98 10.76
N LYS A 374 -4.95 -21.10 9.83
CA LYS A 374 -3.59 -20.53 9.97
C LYS A 374 -3.51 -19.02 9.76
N HIS A 375 -4.61 -18.35 9.40
CA HIS A 375 -4.58 -16.94 9.06
C HIS A 375 -4.57 -16.07 10.31
N THR A 376 -3.78 -15.01 10.25
CA THR A 376 -3.63 -13.99 11.29
C THR A 376 -3.64 -12.64 10.60
N GLU A 377 -4.51 -11.75 11.04
CA GLU A 377 -4.53 -10.36 10.61
C GLU A 377 -3.55 -9.56 11.48
N CYS A 378 -2.89 -8.57 10.89
CA CYS A 378 -1.90 -7.72 11.53
C CYS A 378 -2.26 -6.25 11.34
N VAL A 379 -2.09 -5.45 12.39
CA VAL A 379 -2.15 -3.98 12.34
C VAL A 379 -0.83 -3.45 12.87
N ALA A 380 -0.11 -2.69 12.04
CA ALA A 380 1.10 -2.00 12.41
C ALA A 380 0.89 -0.48 12.32
N LYS A 381 1.13 0.25 13.42
CA LYS A 381 1.27 1.71 13.39
C LYS A 381 2.74 2.01 13.16
N LEU A 382 3.04 2.63 12.03
CA LEU A 382 4.37 3.12 11.69
C LEU A 382 4.42 4.60 11.99
N VAL A 383 5.49 5.05 12.63
CA VAL A 383 5.71 6.45 12.95
C VAL A 383 7.01 6.91 12.31
N LYS A 384 6.97 8.10 11.70
CA LYS A 384 8.16 8.71 11.12
C LYS A 384 9.20 8.89 12.21
N LYS A 385 10.44 8.50 11.93
CA LYS A 385 11.54 8.60 12.88
C LYS A 385 11.99 10.05 12.98
N ASP A 386 12.08 10.55 14.21
CA ASP A 386 12.73 11.83 14.48
C ASP A 386 14.26 11.67 14.46
N TYR A 387 14.93 12.69 13.96
CA TYR A 387 16.39 12.79 13.90
C TYR A 387 16.83 14.06 14.63
N PRO A 388 17.01 14.01 15.97
CA PRO A 388 17.37 15.19 16.76
C PRO A 388 18.65 15.88 16.29
N LYS A 389 19.57 15.13 15.65
CA LYS A 389 20.76 15.65 14.99
C LYS A 389 20.72 15.36 13.50
N MET A 390 20.77 16.41 12.67
CA MET A 390 20.77 16.27 11.21
C MET A 390 21.97 16.94 10.52
N VAL A 391 22.46 16.29 9.46
CA VAL A 391 23.43 16.87 8.53
C VAL A 391 22.72 17.05 7.20
N LEU A 392 22.54 18.31 6.79
CA LEU A 392 22.03 18.63 5.46
C LEU A 392 23.19 18.85 4.51
N PHE A 393 23.01 18.45 3.26
CA PHE A 393 24.00 18.62 2.20
C PHE A 393 23.39 19.37 1.03
N ASP A 394 24.17 20.27 0.41
CA ASP A 394 23.97 20.54 -1.01
C ASP A 394 24.34 19.32 -1.85
N LEU A 395 23.92 19.31 -3.11
CA LEU A 395 24.15 18.20 -4.03
C LEU A 395 25.44 18.39 -4.85
N ASP A 396 25.41 19.30 -5.82
CA ASP A 396 26.54 19.56 -6.71
C ASP A 396 27.66 20.29 -5.94
N GLY A 397 28.92 19.97 -6.20
CA GLY A 397 30.06 20.57 -5.48
C GLY A 397 30.27 20.03 -4.06
N THR A 398 29.29 19.30 -3.51
CA THR A 398 29.34 18.76 -2.14
C THR A 398 29.32 17.24 -2.10
N LEU A 399 28.35 16.58 -2.74
CA LEU A 399 28.22 15.12 -2.79
C LEU A 399 28.80 14.55 -4.09
N TRP A 400 28.71 15.29 -5.19
CA TRP A 400 29.25 14.86 -6.49
C TRP A 400 29.57 16.03 -7.44
N ASP A 401 30.25 15.69 -8.53
CA ASP A 401 30.42 16.53 -9.72
C ASP A 401 29.59 15.95 -10.88
N SER A 402 28.56 16.67 -11.30
CA SER A 402 27.66 16.29 -12.39
C SER A 402 27.92 17.05 -13.70
N ALA A 403 28.85 18.02 -13.72
CA ALA A 403 28.92 19.02 -14.77
C ALA A 403 29.15 18.43 -16.17
N GLN A 404 29.99 17.39 -16.25
CA GLN A 404 30.23 16.67 -17.49
C GLN A 404 28.94 16.02 -18.04
N SER A 405 28.19 15.33 -17.18
CA SER A 405 26.98 14.62 -17.57
C SER A 405 25.82 15.57 -17.87
N VAL A 406 25.73 16.69 -17.16
CA VAL A 406 24.78 17.77 -17.45
C VAL A 406 25.10 18.38 -18.82
N ALA A 407 26.36 18.75 -19.09
CA ALA A 407 26.79 19.30 -20.36
C ALA A 407 26.49 18.35 -21.54
N GLU A 408 26.82 17.07 -21.41
CA GLU A 408 26.53 16.04 -22.42
C GLU A 408 25.02 15.90 -22.67
N SER A 409 24.21 15.94 -21.61
CA SER A 409 22.75 15.86 -21.74
C SER A 409 22.16 17.08 -22.42
N TRP A 410 22.60 18.29 -22.07
CA TRP A 410 22.11 19.54 -22.66
C TRP A 410 22.53 19.64 -24.12
N ASN A 411 23.75 19.22 -24.48
CA ASN A 411 24.20 19.19 -25.87
C ASN A 411 23.32 18.29 -26.76
N GLN A 412 22.74 17.21 -26.23
CA GLN A 412 21.78 16.39 -27.00
C GLN A 412 20.48 17.12 -27.30
N VAL A 413 20.03 17.99 -26.40
CA VAL A 413 18.84 18.82 -26.63
C VAL A 413 19.18 19.97 -27.57
N LEU A 414 20.28 20.67 -27.30
CA LEU A 414 20.73 21.84 -28.05
C LEU A 414 21.16 21.50 -29.49
N SER A 415 21.65 20.28 -29.76
CA SER A 415 21.97 19.86 -31.15
C SER A 415 20.75 19.81 -32.07
N HIS A 416 19.54 19.80 -31.50
CA HIS A 416 18.27 19.84 -32.22
C HIS A 416 17.62 21.23 -32.18
N ALA A 417 18.24 22.20 -31.51
CA ALA A 417 17.76 23.58 -31.50
C ALA A 417 18.10 24.28 -32.84
N PRO A 418 17.17 25.06 -33.41
CA PRO A 418 17.40 25.80 -34.65
C PRO A 418 18.37 26.99 -34.49
N GLU A 419 18.68 27.40 -33.26
CA GLU A 419 19.60 28.49 -32.94
C GLU A 419 21.05 28.01 -32.76
N ASP A 420 22.04 28.79 -33.21
CA ASP A 420 23.47 28.53 -32.93
C ASP A 420 23.75 28.79 -31.43
N VAL A 421 23.64 27.74 -30.62
CA VAL A 421 24.03 27.75 -29.21
C VAL A 421 25.45 27.17 -29.08
N PRO A 422 26.37 27.82 -28.36
CA PRO A 422 27.68 27.25 -28.09
C PRO A 422 27.56 25.86 -27.46
N GLU A 423 28.50 24.97 -27.77
CA GLU A 423 28.58 23.66 -27.13
C GLU A 423 28.76 23.84 -25.62
N MET A 424 27.91 23.17 -24.83
CA MET A 424 28.03 23.14 -23.39
C MET A 424 29.24 22.29 -23.01
N THR A 425 30.08 22.84 -22.14
CA THR A 425 31.24 22.16 -21.56
C THR A 425 31.06 22.04 -20.06
N ALA A 426 31.79 21.13 -19.41
CA ALA A 426 31.80 21.03 -17.95
C ALA A 426 32.12 22.39 -17.30
N ASP A 427 33.12 23.13 -17.82
CA ASP A 427 33.48 24.47 -17.32
C ASP A 427 32.32 25.47 -17.43
N THR A 428 31.55 25.40 -18.53
CA THR A 428 30.36 26.25 -18.72
C THR A 428 29.30 25.93 -17.66
N ILE A 429 29.04 24.65 -17.41
CA ILE A 429 28.08 24.22 -16.40
C ILE A 429 28.56 24.59 -14.99
N HIS A 430 29.84 24.36 -14.65
CA HIS A 430 30.42 24.74 -13.36
C HIS A 430 30.22 26.23 -13.06
N SER A 431 30.32 27.09 -14.07
CA SER A 431 30.16 28.55 -13.90
C SER A 431 28.75 28.98 -13.46
N VAL A 432 27.74 28.11 -13.64
CA VAL A 432 26.33 28.40 -13.34
C VAL A 432 25.74 27.49 -12.26
N MET A 433 26.46 26.46 -11.80
CA MET A 433 26.03 25.59 -10.69
C MET A 433 25.77 26.38 -9.41
N GLY A 434 24.79 25.92 -8.63
CA GLY A 434 24.32 26.57 -7.39
C GLY A 434 23.32 27.72 -7.60
N LYS A 435 23.13 28.19 -8.84
CA LYS A 435 22.11 29.19 -9.19
C LYS A 435 20.74 28.55 -9.40
N SER A 436 19.69 29.37 -9.34
CA SER A 436 18.34 28.93 -9.73
C SER A 436 18.24 28.71 -11.24
N MET A 437 17.29 27.88 -11.67
CA MET A 437 17.08 27.59 -13.09
C MET A 437 16.79 28.84 -13.93
N ASP A 438 16.06 29.80 -13.37
CA ASP A 438 15.75 31.07 -14.03
C ASP A 438 17.03 31.89 -14.28
N GLU A 439 17.93 31.95 -13.29
CA GLU A 439 19.24 32.61 -13.42
C GLU A 439 20.16 31.89 -14.41
N ILE A 440 20.19 30.55 -14.38
CA ILE A 440 21.00 29.75 -15.32
C ILE A 440 20.57 30.07 -16.75
N ALA A 441 19.27 30.10 -17.01
CA ALA A 441 18.73 30.36 -18.32
C ALA A 441 18.98 31.80 -18.78
N GLU A 442 18.93 32.77 -17.86
CA GLU A 442 19.33 34.16 -18.12
C GLU A 442 20.80 34.30 -18.54
N ILE A 443 21.70 33.47 -17.98
CA ILE A 443 23.13 33.51 -18.30
C ILE A 443 23.40 32.79 -19.63
N LEU A 444 23.00 31.53 -19.73
CA LEU A 444 23.37 30.65 -20.83
C LEU A 444 22.59 30.94 -22.12
N PHE A 445 21.35 31.40 -21.99
CA PHE A 445 20.44 31.65 -23.12
C PHE A 445 20.01 33.11 -23.18
N HIS A 446 20.90 34.05 -22.80
CA HIS A 446 20.64 35.49 -22.80
C HIS A 446 20.21 36.03 -24.18
N MET A 447 20.64 35.38 -25.27
CA MET A 447 20.32 35.76 -26.66
C MET A 447 18.93 35.29 -27.11
N MET A 448 18.26 34.39 -26.38
CA MET A 448 16.92 33.89 -26.70
C MET A 448 15.84 34.79 -26.11
N THR A 449 14.64 34.79 -26.72
CA THR A 449 13.46 35.43 -26.10
C THR A 449 13.08 34.71 -24.81
N PRO A 450 12.41 35.38 -23.85
CA PRO A 450 12.00 34.75 -22.59
C PRO A 450 11.18 33.47 -22.78
N GLU A 451 10.24 33.46 -23.74
CA GLU A 451 9.39 32.29 -24.02
C GLU A 451 10.23 31.12 -24.55
N ARG A 452 11.18 31.41 -25.45
CA ARG A 452 12.04 30.40 -26.06
C ARG A 452 13.04 29.83 -25.07
N ARG A 453 13.60 30.70 -24.22
CA ARG A 453 14.49 30.30 -23.12
C ARG A 453 13.82 29.31 -22.18
N ALA A 454 12.57 29.58 -21.80
CA ALA A 454 11.81 28.70 -20.93
C ALA A 454 11.59 27.32 -21.57
N GLU A 455 11.22 27.29 -22.86
CA GLU A 455 11.01 26.03 -23.61
C GLU A 455 12.29 25.18 -23.71
N VAL A 456 13.42 25.81 -24.07
CA VAL A 456 14.72 25.11 -24.19
C VAL A 456 15.18 24.61 -22.83
N LEU A 457 15.06 25.43 -21.77
CA LEU A 457 15.44 25.02 -20.42
C LEU A 457 14.58 23.85 -19.92
N GLU A 458 13.26 23.89 -20.15
CA GLU A 458 12.37 22.78 -19.77
C GLU A 458 12.77 21.47 -20.47
N ALA A 459 13.10 21.54 -21.77
CA ALA A 459 13.58 20.39 -22.52
C ALA A 459 14.92 19.86 -21.99
N CYS A 460 15.88 20.75 -21.70
CA CYS A 460 17.16 20.40 -21.08
C CYS A 460 16.97 19.71 -19.73
N CYS A 461 16.22 20.33 -18.81
CA CYS A 461 15.94 19.77 -17.47
C CYS A 461 15.27 18.39 -17.54
N LYS A 462 14.30 18.23 -18.44
CA LYS A 462 13.58 16.95 -18.61
C LYS A 462 14.50 15.85 -19.12
N TRP A 463 15.38 16.15 -20.08
CA TRP A 463 16.33 15.19 -20.61
C TRP A 463 17.46 14.89 -19.64
N GLU A 464 17.95 15.92 -18.94
CA GLU A 464 19.00 15.83 -17.93
C GLU A 464 18.66 14.79 -16.85
N ASN A 465 17.48 14.87 -16.23
CA ASN A 465 17.07 13.91 -15.19
C ASN A 465 17.14 12.45 -15.68
N ALA A 466 16.69 12.19 -16.91
CA ALA A 466 16.73 10.86 -17.50
C ALA A 466 18.17 10.41 -17.84
N TYR A 467 18.99 11.34 -18.34
CA TYR A 467 20.37 11.10 -18.71
C TYR A 467 21.24 10.83 -17.47
N VAL A 468 21.18 11.72 -16.49
CA VAL A 468 21.92 11.67 -15.24
C VAL A 468 21.53 10.44 -14.42
N SER A 469 20.24 10.08 -14.37
CA SER A 469 19.81 8.86 -13.71
C SER A 469 20.43 7.58 -14.29
N LYS A 470 20.94 7.61 -15.53
CA LYS A 470 21.54 6.47 -16.22
C LYS A 470 23.07 6.51 -16.26
N HIS A 471 23.66 7.69 -16.42
CA HIS A 471 25.11 7.85 -16.60
C HIS A 471 25.81 8.29 -15.31
N GLY A 472 25.06 8.83 -14.34
CA GLY A 472 25.57 9.30 -13.06
C GLY A 472 26.42 10.57 -13.18
N GLY A 473 27.23 10.80 -12.16
CA GLY A 473 28.26 11.84 -12.07
C GLY A 473 29.42 11.30 -11.23
N ILE A 474 30.42 12.13 -10.95
CA ILE A 474 31.60 11.72 -10.18
C ILE A 474 31.34 11.96 -8.69
N LEU A 475 31.15 10.89 -7.92
CA LEU A 475 31.05 10.99 -6.46
C LEU A 475 32.39 11.44 -5.87
N TYR A 476 32.35 12.30 -4.84
CA TYR A 476 33.58 12.69 -4.15
C TYR A 476 34.23 11.49 -3.42
N PRO A 477 35.56 11.49 -3.27
CA PRO A 477 36.27 10.39 -2.60
C PRO A 477 35.71 10.09 -1.21
N LYS A 478 35.55 8.80 -0.90
CA LYS A 478 35.09 8.30 0.42
C LYS A 478 33.69 8.76 0.84
N LEU A 479 32.88 9.28 -0.07
CA LEU A 479 31.50 9.72 0.18
C LEU A 479 30.66 8.64 0.89
N ILE A 480 30.51 7.47 0.26
CA ILE A 480 29.59 6.41 0.73
C ILE A 480 30.03 5.89 2.11
N GLU A 481 31.32 5.62 2.28
CA GLU A 481 31.89 5.16 3.56
C GLU A 481 31.62 6.18 4.68
N THR A 482 31.75 7.47 4.37
CA THR A 482 31.55 8.54 5.35
C THR A 482 30.08 8.75 5.70
N LEU A 483 29.18 8.72 4.71
CA LEU A 483 27.73 8.79 4.95
C LEU A 483 27.28 7.61 5.84
N GLN A 484 27.81 6.42 5.63
CA GLN A 484 27.54 5.26 6.48
C GLN A 484 28.01 5.49 7.92
N ILE A 485 29.23 6.03 8.12
CA ILE A 485 29.73 6.37 9.47
C ILE A 485 28.80 7.36 10.18
N LEU A 486 28.28 8.37 9.47
CA LEU A 486 27.36 9.33 10.05
C LEU A 486 26.02 8.67 10.42
N LYS A 487 25.49 7.80 9.57
CA LYS A 487 24.26 7.05 9.85
C LYS A 487 24.42 6.12 11.06
N ASP A 488 25.55 5.42 11.16
CA ASP A 488 25.88 4.55 12.29
C ASP A 488 26.01 5.33 13.62
N LYS A 489 26.42 6.60 13.54
CA LYS A 489 26.42 7.55 14.68
C LYS A 489 25.03 8.11 15.00
N GLY A 490 24.01 7.78 14.22
CA GLY A 490 22.61 8.17 14.45
C GLY A 490 22.21 9.52 13.84
N TYR A 491 23.03 10.11 12.96
CA TYR A 491 22.67 11.35 12.27
C TYR A 491 21.59 11.12 11.20
N GLY A 492 20.59 12.00 11.14
CA GLY A 492 19.69 12.09 10.00
C GLY A 492 20.37 12.82 8.85
N LEU A 493 20.40 12.24 7.66
CA LEU A 493 21.06 12.84 6.49
C LEU A 493 20.00 13.33 5.51
N ALA A 494 20.10 14.57 5.06
CA ALA A 494 19.17 15.12 4.07
C ALA A 494 19.88 15.91 2.97
N ILE A 495 19.26 16.00 1.80
CA ILE A 495 19.76 16.82 0.68
C ILE A 495 18.84 18.01 0.51
N VAL A 496 19.37 19.22 0.47
CA VAL A 496 18.59 20.40 0.10
C VAL A 496 19.33 21.13 -1.01
N SER A 497 18.74 21.24 -2.20
CA SER A 497 19.42 21.85 -3.34
C SER A 497 18.52 22.80 -4.14
N ASN A 498 19.12 23.70 -4.92
CA ASN A 498 18.41 24.65 -5.80
C ASN A 498 18.08 24.05 -7.17
N CYS A 499 18.24 22.75 -7.34
CA CYS A 499 18.00 22.05 -8.59
C CYS A 499 16.50 21.96 -8.98
N GLN A 500 16.28 21.56 -10.23
CA GLN A 500 14.97 21.24 -10.77
C GLN A 500 14.36 20.00 -10.13
N SER A 501 13.04 19.87 -10.23
CA SER A 501 12.32 18.70 -9.72
C SER A 501 12.81 17.42 -10.40
N GLY A 502 13.08 16.39 -9.61
CA GLY A 502 13.51 15.09 -10.09
C GLY A 502 15.03 14.90 -10.21
N TYR A 503 15.82 15.93 -9.96
CA TYR A 503 17.28 15.85 -10.05
C TYR A 503 17.90 15.11 -8.87
N ILE A 504 17.52 15.43 -7.62
CA ILE A 504 17.96 14.67 -6.45
C ILE A 504 17.57 13.18 -6.57
N PRO A 505 16.33 12.81 -6.96
CA PRO A 505 15.98 11.43 -7.25
C PRO A 505 16.84 10.73 -8.32
N ALA A 506 17.29 11.46 -9.35
CA ALA A 506 18.18 10.93 -10.38
C ALA A 506 19.59 10.67 -9.83
N PHE A 507 20.12 11.56 -9.00
CA PHE A 507 21.35 11.36 -8.25
C PHE A 507 21.27 10.13 -7.34
N LEU A 508 20.26 10.07 -6.47
CA LEU A 508 20.12 8.98 -5.49
C LEU A 508 20.06 7.61 -6.19
N ARG A 509 19.38 7.53 -7.33
CA ARG A 509 19.26 6.30 -8.13
C ARG A 509 20.56 5.89 -8.82
N SER A 510 21.26 6.84 -9.43
CA SER A 510 22.50 6.55 -10.15
C SER A 510 23.66 6.22 -9.20
N SER A 511 23.64 6.78 -7.99
CA SER A 511 24.65 6.56 -6.94
C SER A 511 24.37 5.37 -6.03
N GLY A 512 23.13 4.87 -5.99
CA GLY A 512 22.72 3.80 -5.08
C GLY A 512 22.58 4.26 -3.62
N LEU A 513 22.31 5.55 -3.39
CA LEU A 513 22.26 6.19 -2.07
C LEU A 513 20.83 6.43 -1.56
N GLU A 514 19.82 5.78 -2.15
CA GLU A 514 18.42 6.06 -1.83
C GLU A 514 18.01 5.78 -0.38
N LEU A 515 18.76 4.93 0.33
CA LEU A 515 18.53 4.58 1.74
C LEU A 515 19.51 5.28 2.70
N MET A 516 20.39 6.15 2.17
CA MET A 516 21.32 6.93 2.99
C MET A 516 20.69 8.22 3.48
N PHE A 517 19.83 8.83 2.67
CA PHE A 517 19.16 10.08 2.98
C PHE A 517 17.73 9.83 3.42
N VAL A 518 17.38 10.37 4.59
CA VAL A 518 16.06 10.20 5.21
C VAL A 518 15.05 11.20 4.66
N ASP A 519 15.54 12.27 4.03
CA ASP A 519 14.74 13.31 3.44
C ASP A 519 15.51 14.08 2.35
N TYR A 520 14.79 14.77 1.48
CA TYR A 520 15.38 15.76 0.58
C TYR A 520 14.36 16.83 0.20
N GLU A 521 14.84 17.99 -0.21
CA GLU A 521 13.99 19.02 -0.79
C GLU A 521 14.73 19.78 -1.89
N GLU A 522 14.01 20.15 -2.95
CA GLU A 522 14.57 20.90 -4.07
C GLU A 522 13.67 22.07 -4.46
N TRP A 523 14.29 23.15 -4.95
CA TRP A 523 13.55 24.33 -5.42
C TRP A 523 12.48 23.97 -6.45
N GLY A 524 12.76 23.01 -7.34
CA GLY A 524 11.79 22.59 -8.35
C GLY A 524 10.48 22.04 -7.77
N ASN A 525 10.48 21.48 -6.56
CA ASN A 525 9.28 20.95 -5.90
C ASN A 525 8.48 22.05 -5.21
N THR A 526 9.14 22.97 -4.51
CA THR A 526 8.48 23.94 -3.63
C THR A 526 8.35 25.34 -4.22
N ARG A 527 9.22 25.68 -5.17
CA ARG A 527 9.48 27.04 -5.68
C ARG A 527 9.84 28.05 -4.57
N ARG A 528 10.28 27.56 -3.41
CA ARG A 528 10.69 28.38 -2.26
C ARG A 528 12.22 28.53 -2.19
N PRO A 529 12.73 29.63 -1.60
CA PRO A 529 14.15 29.80 -1.37
C PRO A 529 14.76 28.64 -0.58
N LYS A 530 16.03 28.32 -0.86
CA LYS A 530 16.76 27.21 -0.23
C LYS A 530 16.69 27.22 1.30
N GLY A 531 16.80 28.41 1.91
CA GLY A 531 16.71 28.57 3.37
C GLY A 531 15.35 28.13 3.95
N GLU A 532 14.24 28.39 3.25
CA GLU A 532 12.91 27.89 3.67
C GLU A 532 12.79 26.38 3.52
N ASN A 533 13.40 25.81 2.47
CA ASN A 533 13.45 24.36 2.28
C ASN A 533 14.27 23.68 3.39
N ILE A 534 15.40 24.28 3.82
CA ILE A 534 16.16 23.80 5.00
C ILE A 534 15.27 23.76 6.24
N LEU A 535 14.55 24.85 6.55
CA LEU A 535 13.65 24.91 7.70
C LEU A 535 12.53 23.85 7.62
N SER A 536 11.94 23.67 6.44
CA SER A 536 10.90 22.66 6.19
C SER A 536 11.41 21.24 6.48
N VAL A 537 12.61 20.90 5.97
CA VAL A 537 13.25 19.60 6.19
C VAL A 537 13.55 19.39 7.68
N LEU A 538 14.09 20.39 8.37
CA LEU A 538 14.38 20.29 9.81
C LEU A 538 13.11 20.07 10.64
N GLN A 539 12.07 20.86 10.37
CA GLN A 539 10.81 20.79 11.10
C GLN A 539 10.13 19.42 10.93
N ARG A 540 10.10 18.88 9.70
CA ARG A 540 9.40 17.61 9.41
C ARG A 540 10.17 16.35 9.81
N ASN A 541 11.39 16.49 10.33
CA ASN A 541 12.21 15.39 10.85
C ASN A 541 12.56 15.56 12.34
N GLY A 542 11.93 16.51 13.03
CA GLY A 542 12.12 16.71 14.47
C GLY A 542 13.57 17.08 14.85
N ALA A 543 14.27 17.82 13.98
CA ALA A 543 15.66 18.18 14.22
C ALA A 543 15.78 19.27 15.30
N GLU A 544 16.59 19.01 16.32
CA GLU A 544 16.92 19.96 17.40
C GLU A 544 18.26 20.64 17.16
N LYS A 545 19.21 19.91 16.54
CA LYS A 545 20.51 20.39 16.12
C LYS A 545 20.76 20.01 14.67
N SER A 546 21.30 20.94 13.90
CA SER A 546 21.65 20.68 12.51
C SER A 546 22.91 21.40 12.08
N VAL A 547 23.53 20.91 11.01
CA VAL A 547 24.56 21.62 10.23
C VAL A 547 24.24 21.51 8.74
N TYR A 548 24.69 22.48 7.97
CA TYR A 548 24.56 22.47 6.52
C TYR A 548 25.93 22.41 5.87
N VAL A 549 26.16 21.45 4.99
CA VAL A 549 27.40 21.29 4.22
C VAL A 549 27.15 21.71 2.77
N GLY A 550 27.91 22.67 2.27
CA GLY A 550 27.80 23.19 0.90
C GLY A 550 29.13 23.79 0.43
N ASP A 551 29.29 24.04 -0.86
CA ASP A 551 30.52 24.61 -1.42
C ASP A 551 30.39 26.07 -1.87
N THR A 552 29.17 26.63 -1.94
CA THR A 552 28.96 27.98 -2.46
C THR A 552 28.56 29.01 -1.39
N GLN A 553 28.75 30.29 -1.71
CA GLN A 553 28.24 31.39 -0.89
C GLN A 553 26.70 31.39 -0.82
N GLY A 554 26.02 30.88 -1.86
CA GLY A 554 24.58 30.71 -1.87
C GLY A 554 24.10 29.74 -0.78
N ASP A 555 24.85 28.65 -0.58
CA ASP A 555 24.59 27.69 0.49
C ASP A 555 24.76 28.30 1.86
N GLN A 556 25.85 29.05 2.07
CA GLN A 556 26.09 29.75 3.32
C GLN A 556 24.95 30.73 3.63
N ASN A 557 24.51 31.49 2.64
CA ASN A 557 23.41 32.45 2.80
C ASN A 557 22.10 31.74 3.18
N ALA A 558 21.83 30.56 2.58
CA ALA A 558 20.67 29.75 2.90
C ALA A 558 20.74 29.15 4.31
N ALA A 559 21.90 28.65 4.72
CA ALA A 559 22.16 28.13 6.06
C ALA A 559 22.00 29.24 7.12
N ASN A 560 22.58 30.42 6.88
CA ASN A 560 22.42 31.59 7.73
C ASN A 560 20.97 32.02 7.87
N PHE A 561 20.19 32.03 6.78
CA PHE A 561 18.76 32.31 6.82
C PHE A 561 18.00 31.33 7.71
N ALA A 562 18.33 30.04 7.62
CA ALA A 562 17.71 28.98 8.42
C ALA A 562 18.24 28.94 9.87
N GLY A 563 19.26 29.73 10.22
CA GLY A 563 19.90 29.70 11.53
C GLY A 563 20.74 28.43 11.77
N VAL A 564 21.26 27.82 10.70
CA VAL A 564 22.02 26.57 10.73
C VAL A 564 23.51 26.85 10.52
N PRO A 565 24.43 26.33 11.35
CA PRO A 565 25.87 26.43 11.12
C PRO A 565 26.27 25.87 9.75
N PHE A 566 27.13 26.59 9.04
CA PHE A 566 27.58 26.25 7.70
C PHE A 566 29.00 25.68 7.69
N ILE A 567 29.14 24.53 7.04
CA ILE A 567 30.43 23.88 6.80
C ILE A 567 30.74 23.99 5.31
N HIS A 568 31.80 24.73 5.00
CA HIS A 568 32.24 24.94 3.62
C HIS A 568 33.03 23.73 3.10
N ALA A 569 32.48 23.05 2.10
CA ALA A 569 33.15 21.99 1.34
C ALA A 569 34.17 22.61 0.36
N SER A 570 35.39 22.90 0.83
CA SER A 570 36.39 23.62 0.05
C SER A 570 36.99 22.83 -1.14
N TYR A 571 36.59 21.58 -1.31
CA TYR A 571 36.94 20.74 -2.47
C TYR A 571 35.93 20.89 -3.62
N GLY A 572 34.81 21.57 -3.40
CA GLY A 572 33.83 21.92 -4.44
C GLY A 572 34.33 23.01 -5.37
N PHE A 573 33.41 23.57 -6.17
CA PHE A 573 33.74 24.56 -7.20
C PHE A 573 33.53 26.00 -6.73
N GLY A 574 32.73 26.18 -5.68
CA GLY A 574 32.40 27.47 -5.09
C GLY A 574 33.42 28.04 -4.10
N THR A 575 33.03 29.17 -3.51
CA THR A 575 33.76 29.80 -2.39
C THR A 575 32.75 30.30 -1.37
N SER A 576 33.19 30.43 -0.12
CA SER A 576 32.43 30.98 1.00
C SER A 576 33.31 31.94 1.81
N GLU A 577 32.77 33.09 2.19
CA GLU A 577 33.53 34.17 2.83
C GLU A 577 33.75 33.97 4.33
N ALA A 578 32.76 33.40 5.04
CA ALA A 578 32.79 33.35 6.51
C ALA A 578 32.19 32.07 7.11
N PRO A 579 32.58 30.86 6.67
CA PRO A 579 31.97 29.63 7.17
C PRO A 579 32.36 29.36 8.62
N GLU A 580 31.49 28.68 9.38
CA GLU A 580 31.79 28.23 10.75
C GLU A 580 32.92 27.20 10.76
N ALA A 581 33.01 26.36 9.72
CA ALA A 581 34.07 25.39 9.55
C ALA A 581 34.39 25.13 8.06
N ILE A 582 35.61 24.63 7.80
CA ILE A 582 36.07 24.29 6.44
C ILE A 582 36.35 22.79 6.37
N LEU A 583 35.65 22.11 5.47
CA LEU A 583 35.81 20.69 5.16
C LEU A 583 36.69 20.52 3.92
N LYS A 584 37.94 20.07 4.13
CA LYS A 584 38.92 19.90 3.05
C LYS A 584 38.76 18.61 2.26
N ARG A 585 38.26 17.55 2.89
CA ARG A 585 37.95 16.25 2.29
C ARG A 585 36.68 15.73 2.94
N PHE A 586 35.81 15.08 2.16
CA PHE A 586 34.53 14.58 2.68
C PHE A 586 34.71 13.65 3.89
N GLU A 587 35.73 12.77 3.86
CA GLU A 587 36.07 11.83 4.93
C GLU A 587 36.40 12.47 6.30
N ASP A 588 36.74 13.76 6.33
CA ASP A 588 37.05 14.47 7.57
C ASP A 588 35.78 14.94 8.31
N LEU A 589 34.61 14.83 7.69
CA LEU A 589 33.34 15.38 8.22
C LEU A 589 32.97 14.82 9.61
N PRO A 590 33.03 13.50 9.89
CA PRO A 590 32.68 13.00 11.22
C PRO A 590 33.55 13.60 12.33
N ALA A 591 34.86 13.73 12.09
CA ALA A 591 35.80 14.32 13.05
C ALA A 591 35.56 15.83 13.22
N LEU A 592 35.18 16.52 12.13
CA LEU A 592 34.84 17.94 12.17
C LEU A 592 33.57 18.19 13.00
N LEU A 593 32.54 17.37 12.83
CA LEU A 593 31.30 17.46 13.63
C LEU A 593 31.58 17.25 15.12
N GLU A 594 32.45 16.29 15.47
CA GLU A 594 32.89 16.07 16.85
C GLU A 594 33.63 17.29 17.41
N ALA A 595 34.52 17.90 16.63
CA ALA A 595 35.24 19.11 17.03
C ALA A 595 34.33 20.34 17.20
N MET A 596 33.19 20.38 16.50
CA MET A 596 32.16 21.41 16.64
C MET A 596 31.19 21.15 17.81
N GLU A 597 31.42 20.10 18.61
CA GLU A 597 30.53 19.67 19.71
C GLU A 597 29.08 19.38 19.25
N PHE A 598 28.94 18.87 18.02
CA PHE A 598 27.65 18.63 17.37
C PHE A 598 26.86 17.43 17.92
#